data_AF-A0A2E0P629-F1
#
_entry.id   AF-A0A2E0P629-F1
#
_cell.length_a   1.000
_cell.length_b   1.000
_cell.length_c   1.000
_cell.angle_alpha   90.00
_cell.angle_beta   90.00
_cell.angle_gamma   90.00
#
_symmetry.space_group_name_H-M   'P 1'
#
loop_
_entity.id
_entity.type
_entity.pdbx_description
1 polymer ?
#
loop_
_entity_poly.entity_id
_entity_poly.type
_entity_poly.pdbx_seq_one_letter_code
_entity_poly.pdbx_strand_id
1 'polypeptide(L)'
;MDATISGLDGEFDLNAAVMVNGQFTGVLKIMRADCDVSFVDMQIAALAHLAAGAADLPVPQVINRSDGAALGHIPDKDGAMRLVWMLSALPGRQLGNHRPHTPALMTQIGTALGGLTTAL
;
A
#
# COMPACT_ATOMS: atom_id res chain seq x y z
N MET A 1 -13.63 -18.77 -5.91
CA MET A 1 -13.15 -17.38 -5.82
C MET A 1 -11.68 -17.48 -6.16
N ASP A 2 -11.28 -16.91 -7.29
CA ASP A 2 -9.95 -17.14 -7.83
C ASP A 2 -9.07 -15.97 -7.46
N ALA A 3 -8.00 -16.24 -6.73
CA ALA A 3 -7.04 -15.23 -6.30
C ALA A 3 -5.65 -15.57 -6.82
N THR A 4 -4.95 -14.58 -7.35
CA THR A 4 -3.56 -14.71 -7.78
C THR A 4 -2.70 -13.64 -7.12
N ILE A 5 -1.45 -14.00 -6.85
CA ILE A 5 -0.45 -13.12 -6.25
C ILE A 5 0.75 -13.10 -7.20
N SER A 6 1.22 -11.92 -7.58
CA SER A 6 2.40 -11.76 -8.43
C SER A 6 3.31 -10.66 -7.89
N GLY A 7 4.62 -10.85 -7.97
CA GLY A 7 5.59 -9.85 -7.53
C GLY A 7 5.44 -8.52 -8.28
N LEU A 8 5.65 -7.43 -7.54
CA LEU A 8 5.83 -6.08 -8.05
C LEU A 8 7.27 -5.65 -7.78
N ASP A 9 7.73 -4.65 -8.52
CA ASP A 9 9.03 -4.03 -8.26
C ASP A 9 9.07 -3.48 -6.82
N GLY A 10 10.20 -3.72 -6.16
CA GLY A 10 10.45 -3.30 -4.78
C GLY A 10 11.95 -3.08 -4.58
N GLU A 11 12.29 -2.19 -3.66
CA GLU A 11 13.68 -1.90 -3.31
C GLU A 11 14.13 -2.76 -2.13
N PHE A 12 13.54 -2.52 -0.96
CA PHE A 12 13.88 -3.23 0.28
C PHE A 12 12.88 -4.32 0.66
N ASP A 13 11.59 -4.04 0.43
CA ASP A 13 10.49 -4.94 0.77
C ASP A 13 10.00 -5.66 -0.48
N LEU A 14 9.40 -6.83 -0.29
CA LEU A 14 8.66 -7.48 -1.36
C LEU A 14 7.25 -6.89 -1.41
N ASN A 15 6.88 -6.39 -2.58
CA ASN A 15 5.52 -5.97 -2.88
C ASN A 15 4.91 -7.00 -3.82
N ALA A 16 3.67 -7.41 -3.58
CA ALA A 16 2.98 -8.33 -4.47
C ALA A 16 1.57 -7.83 -4.78
N ALA A 17 1.20 -7.82 -6.06
CA ALA A 17 -0.14 -7.53 -6.51
C ALA A 17 -1.06 -8.69 -6.14
N VAL A 18 -2.19 -8.36 -5.52
CA VAL A 18 -3.26 -9.32 -5.20
C VAL A 18 -4.40 -9.09 -6.18
N MET A 19 -4.64 -10.08 -7.03
CA MET A 19 -5.74 -10.10 -7.96
C MET A 19 -6.84 -11.02 -7.44
N VAL A 20 -8.09 -10.58 -7.45
CA VAL A 20 -9.26 -11.39 -7.08
C VAL A 20 -10.25 -11.34 -8.23
N ASN A 21 -10.64 -12.49 -8.77
CA ASN A 21 -11.49 -12.62 -9.95
C ASN A 21 -11.00 -11.74 -11.12
N GLY A 22 -9.68 -11.66 -11.30
CA GLY A 22 -9.04 -10.86 -12.35
C GLY A 22 -8.95 -9.35 -12.08
N GLN A 23 -9.43 -8.87 -10.93
CA GLN A 23 -9.36 -7.45 -10.54
C GLN A 23 -8.22 -7.20 -9.56
N PHE A 24 -7.48 -6.11 -9.77
CA PHE A 24 -6.44 -5.68 -8.83
C PHE A 24 -7.08 -5.12 -7.57
N THR A 25 -6.91 -5.83 -6.45
CA THR A 25 -7.60 -5.52 -5.18
C THR A 25 -6.68 -4.89 -4.15
N GLY A 26 -5.39 -5.21 -4.18
CA GLY A 26 -4.46 -4.67 -3.22
C GLY A 26 -3.01 -5.06 -3.46
N VAL A 27 -2.15 -4.48 -2.65
CA VAL A 27 -0.73 -4.79 -2.57
C VAL A 27 -0.48 -5.48 -1.23
N LEU A 28 -0.03 -6.74 -1.29
CA LEU A 28 0.53 -7.42 -0.13
C LEU A 28 1.99 -6.97 0.02
N LYS A 29 2.31 -6.36 1.16
CA LYS A 29 3.68 -5.98 1.50
C LYS A 29 4.27 -7.01 2.47
N ILE A 30 5.45 -7.51 2.15
CA ILE A 30 6.24 -8.40 3.01
C ILE A 30 7.54 -7.65 3.31
N MET A 31 7.63 -7.13 4.52
CA MET A 31 8.74 -6.28 4.93
C MET A 31 10.04 -7.06 4.96
N ARG A 32 11.19 -6.39 4.82
CA ARG A 32 12.52 -6.98 5.05
C ARG A 32 12.64 -7.65 6.43
N ALA A 33 13.57 -8.61 6.55
CA ALA A 33 13.95 -9.14 7.85
C ALA A 33 14.42 -7.98 8.74
N ASP A 34 14.20 -8.11 10.05
CA ASP A 34 14.54 -7.11 11.07
C ASP A 34 13.86 -5.74 10.90
N CYS A 35 12.78 -5.68 10.12
CA CYS A 35 11.92 -4.49 10.08
C CYS A 35 11.29 -4.28 11.46
N ASP A 36 11.49 -3.09 12.02
CA ASP A 36 10.87 -2.68 13.27
C ASP A 36 9.34 -2.62 13.11
N VAL A 37 8.61 -3.29 14.00
CA VAL A 37 7.14 -3.28 14.01
C VAL A 37 6.59 -1.86 14.12
N SER A 38 7.25 -0.99 14.90
CA SER A 38 6.82 0.40 15.09
C SER A 38 6.86 1.22 13.79
N PHE A 39 7.74 0.84 12.85
CA PHE A 39 7.80 1.48 11.53
C PHE A 39 6.55 1.17 10.68
N VAL A 40 6.01 -0.04 10.79
CA VAL A 40 4.77 -0.42 10.08
C VAL A 40 3.55 0.11 10.83
N ASP A 41 3.55 0.05 12.17
CA ASP A 41 2.46 0.60 12.99
C ASP A 41 2.27 2.11 12.75
N MET A 42 3.36 2.88 12.63
CA MET A 42 3.29 4.30 12.29
C MET A 42 2.61 4.53 10.93
N GLN A 43 2.92 3.72 9.92
CA GLN A 43 2.29 3.83 8.60
C GLN A 43 0.81 3.44 8.64
N ILE A 44 0.46 2.36 9.36
CA ILE A 44 -0.94 1.95 9.58
C ILE A 44 -1.71 3.07 10.27
N ALA A 45 -1.16 3.67 11.32
CA ALA A 45 -1.78 4.76 12.06
C ALA A 45 -1.98 6.00 11.19
N ALA A 46 -0.99 6.38 10.37
CA ALA A 46 -1.10 7.50 9.44
C ALA A 46 -2.21 7.27 8.41
N LEU A 47 -2.29 6.08 7.80
CA LEU A 47 -3.35 5.74 6.84
C LEU A 47 -4.74 5.68 7.49
N ALA A 48 -4.83 5.18 8.73
CA ALA A 48 -6.08 5.19 9.50
C ALA A 48 -6.54 6.62 9.83
N HIS A 49 -5.61 7.51 10.19
CA HIS A 49 -5.90 8.92 10.43
C HIS A 49 -6.43 9.61 9.16
N LEU A 50 -5.77 9.40 8.02
CA LEU A 50 -6.20 9.95 6.73
C LEU A 50 -7.57 9.42 6.30
N ALA A 51 -7.84 8.13 6.50
CA ALA A 51 -9.15 7.54 6.19
C ALA A 51 -10.29 8.19 7.02
N ALA A 52 -10.01 8.66 8.23
CA ALA A 52 -10.99 9.29 9.10
C ALA A 52 -11.18 10.80 8.82
N GLY A 53 -10.12 11.51 8.43
CA GLY A 53 -10.12 12.98 8.32
C GLY A 53 -10.00 13.56 6.91
N ALA A 54 -9.56 12.76 5.93
CA ALA A 54 -9.22 13.22 4.58
C ALA A 54 -9.50 12.15 3.51
N ALA A 55 -10.71 11.57 3.55
CA ALA A 55 -11.11 10.44 2.69
C ALA A 55 -11.05 10.71 1.17
N ASP A 56 -11.06 11.99 0.76
CA ASP A 56 -10.96 12.38 -0.65
C ASP A 56 -9.52 12.32 -1.20
N LEU A 57 -8.51 12.15 -0.34
CA LEU A 57 -7.13 12.00 -0.80
C LEU A 57 -6.93 10.64 -1.49
N PRO A 58 -6.17 10.59 -2.60
CA PRO A 58 -5.91 9.36 -3.34
C PRO A 58 -4.81 8.53 -2.65
N VAL A 59 -5.05 8.10 -1.41
CA VAL A 59 -4.14 7.25 -0.61
C VAL A 59 -4.73 5.85 -0.45
N PRO A 60 -3.90 4.79 -0.39
CA PRO A 60 -4.40 3.45 -0.16
C PRO A 60 -4.98 3.32 1.25
N GLN A 61 -5.86 2.35 1.45
CA GLN A 61 -6.40 1.99 2.76
C GLN A 61 -5.75 0.71 3.27
N VAL A 62 -5.63 0.57 4.59
CA VAL A 62 -5.21 -0.69 5.21
C VAL A 62 -6.33 -1.71 5.10
N ILE A 63 -6.03 -2.87 4.52
CA ILE A 63 -6.94 -4.01 4.47
C ILE A 63 -6.60 -4.93 5.64
N ASN A 64 -7.50 -5.00 6.61
CA ASN A 64 -7.32 -5.86 7.78
C ASN A 64 -7.45 -7.33 7.41
N ARG A 65 -6.73 -8.15 8.16
CA ARG A 65 -6.88 -9.61 8.15
C ARG A 65 -8.28 -10.00 8.63
N SER A 66 -8.66 -11.26 8.38
CA SER A 66 -9.96 -11.82 8.79
C SER A 66 -10.18 -11.83 10.31
N ASP A 67 -9.12 -11.79 11.11
CA ASP A 67 -9.17 -11.66 12.57
C ASP A 67 -9.17 -10.20 13.05
N GLY A 68 -9.23 -9.24 12.12
CA GLY A 68 -9.24 -7.80 12.40
C GLY A 68 -7.87 -7.16 12.56
N ALA A 69 -6.77 -7.93 12.58
CA ALA A 69 -5.43 -7.37 12.71
C ALA A 69 -4.97 -6.70 11.40
N ALA A 70 -4.38 -5.51 11.50
CA ALA A 70 -3.79 -4.79 10.36
C ALA A 70 -2.41 -5.35 9.94
N LEU A 71 -1.76 -6.07 10.85
CA LEU A 71 -0.41 -6.60 10.69
C LEU A 71 -0.38 -8.11 11.00
N GLY A 72 0.44 -8.84 10.27
CA GLY A 72 0.73 -10.26 10.48
C GLY A 72 2.22 -10.55 10.49
N HIS A 73 2.55 -11.76 10.93
CA HIS A 73 3.91 -12.28 10.93
C HIS A 73 3.90 -13.64 10.22
N ILE A 74 4.78 -13.83 9.24
CA ILE A 74 4.96 -15.12 8.55
C ILE A 74 6.45 -15.50 8.53
N PRO A 75 6.82 -16.78 8.68
CA PRO A 75 8.19 -17.20 8.44
C PRO A 75 8.51 -17.11 6.95
N ASP A 76 9.70 -16.62 6.60
CA ASP A 76 10.24 -16.77 5.25
C ASP A 76 10.81 -18.17 5.02
N LYS A 77 11.39 -18.39 3.83
CA LYS A 77 11.96 -19.68 3.44
C LYS A 77 13.09 -20.17 4.35
N ASP A 78 13.76 -19.26 5.06
CA ASP A 78 14.87 -19.56 5.98
C ASP A 78 14.38 -19.58 7.44
N GLY A 79 13.07 -19.41 7.68
CA GLY A 79 12.43 -19.43 9.00
C GLY A 79 12.45 -18.08 9.72
N ALA A 80 12.98 -17.01 9.12
CA ALA A 80 12.98 -15.70 9.74
C ALA A 80 11.58 -15.07 9.66
N MET A 81 11.10 -14.50 10.78
CA MET A 81 9.77 -13.89 10.82
C MET A 81 9.76 -12.57 10.05
N ARG A 82 8.77 -12.41 9.16
CA ARG A 82 8.54 -11.25 8.32
C ARG A 82 7.23 -10.58 8.70
N LEU A 83 7.25 -9.25 8.80
CA LEU A 83 6.02 -8.47 8.92
C LEU A 83 5.28 -8.46 7.58
N VAL A 84 3.97 -8.68 7.63
CA VAL A 84 3.10 -8.66 6.46
C VAL A 84 1.84 -7.85 6.70
N TRP A 85 1.46 -7.05 5.71
CA TRP A 85 0.27 -6.20 5.76
C TRP A 85 -0.22 -5.93 4.35
N MET A 86 -1.48 -5.52 4.24
CA MET A 86 -2.15 -5.35 2.95
C MET A 86 -2.69 -3.94 2.80
N LEU A 87 -2.44 -3.35 1.63
CA LEU A 87 -2.94 -2.05 1.21
C LEU A 87 -3.93 -2.22 0.06
N SER A 88 -4.97 -1.38 0.01
CA SER A 88 -5.91 -1.37 -1.10
C SER A 88 -5.24 -0.93 -2.40
N ALA A 89 -5.75 -1.44 -3.52
CA ALA A 89 -5.37 -0.94 -4.82
C ALA A 89 -5.88 0.49 -5.01
N LEU A 90 -5.04 1.35 -5.58
CA LEU A 90 -5.48 2.64 -6.09
C LEU A 90 -5.84 2.51 -7.57
N PRO A 91 -7.03 2.98 -7.99
CA PRO A 91 -7.39 2.97 -9.40
C PRO A 91 -6.48 3.93 -10.16
N GLY A 92 -5.97 3.51 -11.31
CA GLY A 92 -5.16 4.36 -12.16
C GLY A 92 -4.09 3.62 -12.93
N ARG A 93 -3.08 4.36 -13.36
CA ARG A 93 -1.92 3.86 -14.10
C ARG A 93 -0.66 4.36 -13.42
N GLN A 94 0.40 3.56 -13.45
CA GLN A 94 1.71 3.98 -12.97
C GLN A 94 2.18 5.22 -13.75
N LEU A 95 2.58 6.27 -13.04
CA LEU A 95 3.03 7.53 -13.63
C LEU A 95 4.21 7.33 -14.61
N GLY A 96 5.10 6.38 -14.30
CA GLY A 96 6.23 5.99 -15.14
C GLY A 96 5.82 5.55 -16.55
N ASN A 97 4.66 4.90 -16.69
CA ASN A 97 4.12 4.38 -17.95
C ASN A 97 3.10 5.30 -18.61
N HIS A 98 2.78 6.44 -17.99
CA HIS A 98 1.82 7.40 -18.51
C HIS A 98 2.52 8.56 -19.22
N ARG A 99 2.15 8.85 -20.47
CA ARG A 99 2.62 10.02 -21.24
C ARG A 99 1.48 10.59 -22.08
N PRO A 100 1.47 11.93 -22.33
CA PRO A 100 2.41 12.92 -21.82
C PRO A 100 2.17 13.28 -20.35
N HIS A 101 3.17 13.86 -19.69
CA HIS A 101 3.01 14.47 -18.38
C HIS A 101 2.53 15.91 -18.56
N THR A 102 1.22 16.13 -18.52
CA THR A 102 0.63 17.45 -18.76
C THR A 102 0.80 18.38 -17.55
N PRO A 103 0.82 19.72 -17.76
CA PRO A 103 0.81 20.67 -16.64
C PRO A 103 -0.37 20.48 -15.67
N ALA A 104 -1.54 20.09 -16.19
CA ALA A 104 -2.71 19.80 -15.38
C ALA A 104 -2.50 18.58 -14.46
N LEU A 105 -1.90 17.50 -14.97
CA LEU A 105 -1.55 16.32 -14.16
C LEU A 105 -0.56 16.69 -13.06
N MET A 106 0.45 17.50 -13.37
CA MET A 106 1.44 17.95 -12.38
C MET A 106 0.79 18.82 -11.29
N THR A 107 -0.17 19.67 -11.67
CA THR A 107 -0.94 20.46 -10.71
C THR A 107 -1.78 19.57 -9.80
N GLN A 108 -2.45 18.55 -10.35
CA GLN A 108 -3.23 17.59 -9.56
C GLN A 108 -2.37 16.81 -8.56
N ILE A 109 -1.17 16.37 -8.98
CA ILE A 109 -0.20 15.73 -8.07
C ILE A 109 0.19 16.70 -6.95
N GLY A 110 0.52 17.95 -7.29
CA GLY A 110 0.85 18.97 -6.30
C GLY A 110 -0.28 19.24 -5.30
N THR A 111 -1.52 19.35 -5.77
CA THR A 111 -2.70 19.52 -4.90
C THR A 111 -2.90 18.32 -3.98
N ALA A 112 -2.77 17.09 -4.50
CA ALA A 112 -2.88 15.87 -3.69
C ALA A 112 -1.79 15.80 -2.61
N LEU A 113 -0.55 16.14 -2.95
CA LEU A 113 0.57 16.19 -2.00
C LEU A 113 0.36 17.26 -0.92
N GLY A 114 -0.09 18.47 -1.29
CA GLY A 114 -0.39 19.53 -0.33
C GLY A 114 -1.53 19.17 0.61
N GLY A 115 -2.57 18.50 0.09
CA GLY A 115 -3.65 17.96 0.90
C GLY A 115 -3.17 16.88 1.88
N LEU A 116 -2.32 15.96 1.42
CA LEU A 116 -1.69 14.94 2.28
C LEU A 116 -0.87 15.56 3.40
N THR A 117 -0.02 16.56 3.11
CA THR A 117 0.77 17.27 4.12
C THR A 117 -0.08 18.01 5.14
N THR A 118 -1.25 18.52 4.75
CA THR A 118 -2.16 19.23 5.66
C THR A 118 -2.90 18.26 6.59
N ALA A 119 -3.11 17.03 6.13
CA ALA A 119 -3.91 16.02 6.81
C ALA A 119 -3.10 15.05 7.68
N LEU A 120 -1.76 15.17 7.72
CA LEU A 120 -0.87 14.40 8.59
C LEU A 120 -0.27 15.29 9.67
#